data_AF-D3HNW1-F1
#
_entry.id   AF-D3HNW1-F1
#
_cell.length_a   1.000
_cell.length_b   1.000
_cell.length_c   1.000
_cell.angle_alpha   90.00
_cell.angle_beta   90.00
_cell.angle_gamma   90.00
#
_symmetry.space_group_name_H-M   'P 1'
#
loop_
_entity.id
_entity.type
_entity.pdbx_description
1 polymer ?
#
loop_
_entity_poly.entity_id
_entity_poly.type
_entity_poly.pdbx_seq_one_letter_code
_entity_poly.pdbx_strand_id
1 'polypeptide(L)'
;METNTKTNMNLILKAVEIGQIGAVRALIIEGGDVNEFSQEGNCPLLEAASRNDSKIVALLLQHGANPGVEDLKGHTPLYWAQRYKNSEMEEMITNRLNESTRLRASI
;
A
#
# COMPACT_ATOMS: atom_id res chain seq x y z
N MET A 1 -10.86 9.06 -29.44
CA MET A 1 -11.16 8.02 -28.43
C MET A 1 -10.05 8.08 -27.40
N GLU A 2 -10.09 9.04 -26.48
CA GLU A 2 -8.95 9.33 -25.60
C GLU A 2 -9.44 9.90 -24.26
N THR A 3 -9.95 9.06 -23.35
CA THR A 3 -10.21 9.52 -21.96
C THR A 3 -10.11 8.42 -20.88
N ASN A 4 -9.57 7.22 -21.16
CA ASN A 4 -9.55 6.14 -20.15
C ASN A 4 -8.25 5.96 -19.36
N THR A 5 -7.20 6.74 -19.63
CA THR A 5 -5.91 6.57 -18.93
C THR A 5 -5.79 7.37 -17.64
N LYS A 6 -6.42 8.55 -17.53
CA LYS A 6 -6.37 9.36 -16.29
C LYS A 6 -7.22 8.81 -15.15
N THR A 7 -8.33 8.13 -15.46
CA THR A 7 -9.22 7.54 -14.46
C THR A 7 -8.67 6.20 -13.95
N ASN A 8 -7.90 5.48 -14.77
CA ASN A 8 -7.36 4.16 -14.43
C ASN A 8 -6.25 4.24 -13.34
N MET A 9 -5.37 5.24 -13.42
CA MET A 9 -4.16 5.37 -12.57
C MET A 9 -4.38 5.70 -11.08
N ASN A 10 -5.63 5.68 -10.57
CA ASN A 10 -5.90 5.93 -9.14
C ASN A 10 -7.11 5.11 -8.62
N LEU A 11 -7.58 4.10 -9.36
CA LEU A 11 -8.77 3.35 -8.94
C LEU A 11 -8.52 2.55 -7.67
N ILE A 12 -7.32 1.95 -7.54
CA ILE A 12 -6.94 1.22 -6.32
C ILE A 12 -6.87 2.22 -5.18
N LEU A 13 -6.18 3.35 -5.34
CA LEU A 13 -6.10 4.35 -4.29
C LEU A 13 -7.49 4.83 -3.85
N LYS A 14 -8.41 5.08 -4.79
CA LYS A 14 -9.78 5.49 -4.44
C LYS A 14 -10.55 4.40 -3.69
N ALA A 15 -10.42 3.14 -4.11
CA ALA A 15 -11.03 2.02 -3.42
C ALA A 15 -10.45 1.84 -1.99
N VAL A 16 -9.15 2.07 -1.84
CA VAL A 16 -8.48 2.12 -0.53
C VAL A 16 -9.05 3.26 0.29
N GLU A 17 -9.09 4.50 -0.20
CA GLU A 17 -9.65 5.69 0.48
C GLU A 17 -11.10 5.47 0.95
N ILE A 18 -11.92 4.71 0.22
CA ILE A 18 -13.28 4.39 0.65
C ILE A 18 -13.28 3.24 1.68
N GLY A 19 -12.25 2.41 1.72
CA GLY A 19 -12.13 1.24 2.61
C GLY A 19 -12.82 -0.01 2.05
N GLN A 20 -13.05 -0.07 0.73
CA GLN A 20 -13.74 -1.19 0.10
C GLN A 20 -12.75 -2.29 -0.29
N ILE A 21 -12.41 -3.15 0.67
CA ILE A 21 -11.48 -4.27 0.44
C ILE A 21 -11.87 -5.18 -0.75
N GLY A 22 -13.18 -5.35 -1.01
CA GLY A 22 -13.67 -6.10 -2.17
C GLY A 22 -13.32 -5.44 -3.50
N ALA A 23 -13.47 -4.12 -3.59
CA ALA A 23 -13.08 -3.34 -4.76
C ALA A 23 -11.56 -3.31 -4.93
N VAL A 24 -10.80 -3.11 -3.85
CA VAL A 24 -9.33 -3.16 -3.86
C VAL A 24 -8.87 -4.52 -4.42
N ARG A 25 -9.44 -5.63 -3.94
CA ARG A 25 -9.10 -6.97 -4.42
C ARG A 25 -9.43 -7.16 -5.90
N ALA A 26 -10.60 -6.73 -6.34
CA ALA A 26 -11.01 -6.85 -7.73
C ALA A 26 -10.06 -6.10 -8.66
N LEU A 27 -9.72 -4.85 -8.31
CA LEU A 27 -8.82 -4.00 -9.10
C LEU A 27 -7.40 -4.57 -9.19
N ILE A 28 -6.88 -5.16 -8.10
CA ILE A 28 -5.58 -5.85 -8.13
C ILE A 28 -5.62 -7.04 -9.08
N ILE A 29 -6.70 -7.83 -9.07
CA ILE A 29 -6.88 -8.99 -9.96
C ILE A 29 -7.00 -8.55 -11.43
N GLU A 30 -7.64 -7.41 -11.70
CA GLU A 30 -7.75 -6.82 -13.03
C GLU A 30 -6.42 -6.23 -13.55
N GLY A 31 -5.35 -6.31 -12.76
CA GLY A 31 -4.00 -5.86 -13.14
C GLY A 31 -3.67 -4.44 -12.71
N GLY A 32 -4.41 -3.86 -11.76
CA GLY A 32 -4.09 -2.57 -11.19
C GLY A 32 -2.78 -2.59 -10.39
N ASP A 33 -2.06 -1.47 -10.42
CA ASP A 33 -0.75 -1.34 -9.77
C ASP A 33 -0.89 -0.97 -8.29
N VAL A 34 -0.47 -1.87 -7.40
CA VAL A 34 -0.47 -1.64 -5.94
C VAL A 34 0.56 -0.63 -5.46
N ASN A 35 1.51 -0.27 -6.33
CA ASN A 35 2.56 0.71 -6.08
C ASN A 35 2.31 2.04 -6.82
N GLU A 36 1.12 2.25 -7.37
CA GLU A 36 0.79 3.52 -8.02
C GLU A 36 0.90 4.70 -7.04
N PHE A 37 1.33 5.85 -7.54
CA PHE A 37 1.32 7.10 -6.80
C PHE A 37 0.32 8.06 -7.44
N SER A 38 -0.50 8.70 -6.62
CA SER A 38 -1.32 9.82 -7.05
C SER A 38 -0.47 11.03 -7.39
N GLN A 39 -1.09 12.01 -8.06
CA GLN A 39 -0.45 13.30 -8.34
C GLN A 39 -0.05 14.06 -7.06
N GLU A 40 -0.63 13.69 -5.92
CA GLU A 40 -0.35 14.26 -4.61
C GLU A 40 0.75 13.48 -3.86
N GLY A 41 1.32 12.44 -4.48
CA GLY A 41 2.35 11.59 -3.87
C GLY A 41 1.80 10.54 -2.90
N ASN A 42 0.49 10.28 -2.92
CA ASN A 42 -0.12 9.24 -2.10
C ASN A 42 -0.03 7.89 -2.81
N CYS A 43 0.30 6.81 -2.09
CA CYS A 43 0.22 5.46 -2.62
C CYS A 43 -0.79 4.62 -1.81
N PRO A 44 -1.35 3.54 -2.40
CA PRO A 44 -2.34 2.70 -1.75
C PRO A 44 -1.91 2.22 -0.34
N LEU A 45 -0.64 1.87 -0.17
CA LEU A 45 -0.15 1.34 1.11
C LEU A 45 -0.07 2.41 2.20
N LEU A 46 0.39 3.63 1.87
CA LEU A 46 0.42 4.74 2.81
C LEU A 46 -0.98 5.17 3.21
N GLU A 47 -1.92 5.20 2.26
CA GLU A 47 -3.31 5.55 2.52
C GLU A 47 -4.00 4.52 3.43
N ALA A 48 -3.76 3.23 3.21
CA ALA A 48 -4.28 2.19 4.09
C ALA A 48 -3.65 2.26 5.51
N ALA A 49 -2.34 2.51 5.59
CA ALA A 49 -1.63 2.60 6.86
C ALA A 49 -2.01 3.85 7.68
N SER A 50 -2.15 5.01 7.03
CA SER A 50 -2.58 6.27 7.67
C SER A 50 -3.98 6.18 8.25
N ARG A 51 -4.80 5.25 7.75
CA ARG A 51 -6.16 4.97 8.23
C ARG A 51 -6.23 3.79 9.20
N ASN A 52 -5.08 3.22 9.55
CA ASN A 52 -4.96 2.05 10.41
C ASN A 52 -5.76 0.82 9.92
N ASP A 53 -5.93 0.67 8.60
CA ASP A 53 -6.66 -0.46 8.01
C ASP A 53 -5.73 -1.65 7.75
N SER A 54 -5.49 -2.44 8.79
CA SER A 54 -4.64 -3.65 8.71
C SER A 54 -5.06 -4.61 7.60
N LYS A 55 -6.35 -4.71 7.27
CA LYS A 55 -6.85 -5.68 6.29
C LYS A 55 -6.45 -5.28 4.88
N ILE A 56 -6.58 -4.00 4.54
CA ILE A 56 -6.15 -3.49 3.25
C ILE A 56 -4.61 -3.48 3.17
N VAL A 57 -3.92 -3.11 4.25
CA VAL A 57 -2.45 -3.23 4.32
C VAL A 57 -1.99 -4.66 4.05
N ALA A 58 -2.64 -5.66 4.64
CA ALA A 58 -2.32 -7.08 4.40
C ALA A 58 -2.45 -7.44 2.93
N LEU A 59 -3.58 -7.05 2.32
CA LEU A 59 -3.88 -7.34 0.93
C LEU A 59 -2.83 -6.71 0.00
N LEU A 60 -2.52 -5.42 0.19
CA LEU A 60 -1.54 -4.71 -0.63
C LEU A 60 -0.14 -5.35 -0.51
N LEU A 61 0.30 -5.65 0.71
CA LEU A 61 1.59 -6.32 0.95
C LEU A 61 1.64 -7.72 0.33
N GLN A 62 0.54 -8.48 0.40
CA GLN A 62 0.43 -9.80 -0.26
C GLN A 62 0.63 -9.72 -1.77
N HIS A 63 0.24 -8.62 -2.38
CA HIS A 63 0.36 -8.38 -3.82
C HIS A 63 1.59 -7.57 -4.22
N GLY A 64 2.59 -7.45 -3.34
CA GLY A 64 3.89 -6.86 -3.67
C GLY A 64 3.95 -5.34 -3.53
N ALA A 65 3.07 -4.74 -2.72
CA ALA A 65 3.23 -3.33 -2.34
C ALA A 65 4.56 -3.13 -1.59
N ASN A 66 5.29 -2.09 -1.95
CA ASN A 66 6.57 -1.74 -1.35
C ASN A 66 6.37 -1.21 0.08
N PRO A 67 6.80 -1.92 1.14
CA PRO A 67 6.63 -1.47 2.52
C PRO A 67 7.52 -0.29 2.91
N GLY A 68 8.54 0.03 2.11
CA GLY A 68 9.50 1.12 2.35
C GLY A 68 9.15 2.44 1.66
N VAL A 69 7.91 2.63 1.23
CA VAL A 69 7.44 3.90 0.67
C VAL A 69 7.33 4.99 1.75
N GLU A 70 7.47 6.24 1.34
CA GLU A 70 7.38 7.41 2.21
C GLU A 70 6.40 8.43 1.64
N ASP A 71 5.63 9.08 2.52
CA ASP A 71 4.80 10.23 2.14
C ASP A 71 5.66 11.51 1.95
N LEU A 72 5.02 12.61 1.54
CA LEU A 72 5.70 13.91 1.36
C LEU A 72 6.33 14.48 2.64
N LYS A 73 6.02 13.93 3.82
CA LYS A 73 6.57 14.31 5.12
C LYS A 73 7.63 13.33 5.60
N GLY A 74 7.96 12.29 4.82
CA GLY A 74 8.92 11.25 5.19
C GLY A 74 8.33 10.17 6.12
N HIS A 75 7.00 10.07 6.25
CA HIS A 75 6.39 9.01 7.04
C HIS A 75 6.24 7.73 6.22
N THR A 76 6.68 6.62 6.80
CA THR A 76 6.51 5.27 6.22
C THR A 76 5.22 4.61 6.70
N PRO A 77 4.77 3.51 6.05
CA PRO A 77 3.71 2.67 6.60
C PRO A 77 4.01 2.22 8.05
N LEU A 78 5.28 1.92 8.35
CA LEU A 78 5.73 1.54 9.69
C LEU A 78 5.54 2.68 10.71
N TYR A 79 5.82 3.93 10.32
CA TYR A 79 5.55 5.10 11.16
C TYR A 79 4.08 5.15 11.59
N TRP A 80 3.15 4.95 10.65
CA TRP A 80 1.71 4.95 10.95
C TRP A 80 1.31 3.81 11.88
N ALA A 81 1.81 2.59 11.64
CA ALA A 81 1.57 1.45 12.53
C ALA A 81 1.98 1.75 13.99
N GLN A 82 3.17 2.34 14.17
CA GLN A 82 3.68 2.75 15.49
C GLN A 82 2.87 3.89 16.08
N ARG A 83 2.48 4.88 15.27
CA ARG A 83 1.66 6.02 15.68
C ARG A 83 0.30 5.60 16.22
N TYR A 84 -0.28 4.53 15.68
CA TYR A 84 -1.53 3.92 16.14
C TYR A 84 -1.34 2.81 17.18
N LYS A 85 -0.09 2.42 17.50
CA LYS A 85 0.24 1.28 18.37
C LYS A 85 -0.39 -0.04 17.88
N ASN A 86 -0.43 -0.21 16.57
CA ASN A 86 -0.98 -1.40 15.92
C ASN A 86 0.11 -2.44 15.67
N SER A 87 0.32 -3.32 16.65
CA SER A 87 1.36 -4.34 16.61
C SER A 87 1.18 -5.35 15.46
N GLU A 88 -0.06 -5.66 15.08
CA GLU A 88 -0.34 -6.55 13.95
C GLU A 88 0.17 -5.94 12.64
N MET A 89 -0.16 -4.68 12.39
CA MET A 89 0.30 -3.96 11.19
C MET A 89 1.82 -3.78 11.19
N GLU A 90 2.40 -3.46 12.34
CA GLU A 90 3.85 -3.30 12.51
C GLU A 90 4.60 -4.61 12.18
N GLU A 91 4.11 -5.74 12.69
CA GLU A 91 4.67 -7.06 12.40
C GLU A 91 4.61 -7.38 10.90
N MET A 92 3.45 -7.16 10.27
CA MET A 92 3.27 -7.42 8.85
C MET A 92 4.22 -6.61 7.97
N ILE A 93 4.37 -5.31 8.24
CA ILE A 93 5.25 -4.41 7.47
C ILE A 93 6.72 -4.80 7.70
N THR A 94 7.10 -5.06 8.95
CA THR A 94 8.47 -5.44 9.33
C THR A 94 8.88 -6.77 8.69
N ASN A 95 7.99 -7.75 8.69
CA ASN A 95 8.24 -9.04 8.04
C ASN A 95 8.52 -8.86 6.54
N ARG A 96 7.77 -8.01 5.84
CA ARG A 96 7.98 -7.72 4.42
C ARG A 96 9.28 -6.97 4.14
N LEU A 97 9.68 -6.05 5.02
CA LEU A 97 10.98 -5.37 4.94
C LEU A 97 12.15 -6.36 5.14
N ASN A 98 12.00 -7.28 6.09
CA ASN A 98 13.02 -8.29 6.39
C ASN A 98 13.17 -9.34 5.29
N GLU A 99 12.07 -9.76 4.66
CA GLU A 99 12.11 -10.64 3.48
C GLU A 99 12.89 -9.98 2.33
N SER A 100 12.64 -8.70 2.09
CA SER A 100 13.31 -7.92 1.04
C SER A 100 14.83 -7.78 1.28
N THR A 101 15.26 -7.67 2.54
CA THR A 101 16.68 -7.57 2.91
C THR A 101 17.39 -8.92 2.95
N ARG A 102 16.72 -9.99 3.41
CA ARG A 102 17.29 -11.36 3.44
C ARG A 102 17.61 -11.90 2.05
N LEU A 103 16.77 -11.60 1.06
CA LEU A 103 17.02 -11.99 -0.33
C LEU A 103 18.30 -11.36 -0.91
N ARG A 104 18.70 -10.18 -0.43
CA ARG A 104 19.93 -9.48 -0.87
C ARG A 104 21.21 -10.01 -0.20
N ALA A 105 21.09 -10.69 0.94
CA ALA A 105 22.25 -11.19 1.70
C ALA A 105 22.68 -12.62 1.33
N SER A 106 21.96 -13.27 0.40
CA SER A 106 22.20 -14.67 -0.01
C SER A 106 22.81 -14.81 -1.41
N ILE A 107 23.38 -13.73 -1.96
CA ILE A 107 24.07 -13.67 -3.27
C ILE A 107 25.47 -13.13 -3.02
#